data_AF-A0A941PUG8-F1
#
_entry.id   AF-A0A941PUG8-F1
#
_cell.length_a   1.000
_cell.length_b   1.000
_cell.length_c   1.000
_cell.angle_alpha   90.00
_cell.angle_beta   90.00
_cell.angle_gamma   90.00
#
_symmetry.space_group_name_H-M   'P 1'
#
loop_
_entity.id
_entity.type
_entity.pdbx_description
1 polymer ?
#
loop_
_entity_poly.entity_id
_entity_poly.type
_entity_poly.pdbx_seq_one_letter_code
_entity_poly.pdbx_strand_id
1 'polypeptide(L)'
;MFSFFKKKSPSPAEPSSTPAPDAASAPPTDAAPAADAPKGGGALGWLRKSLGSQDAAAPQAQPAPELAPPAVAEPTPKPEGARQGWMERLKSGLRKTGSSIATVFTGTQINDALYEELEDALLMADTGVKATQHLLGDLKRRVKEAKATDPAAVKALLADALADLLRPLEKPLVIGEHSPTVIMVAGVNGAGKTTSIGKLTKHLADHGMSVLLAAADTFRAAAREQLGVWATRNTVEIVSQEGGDPAAVSFDAVSAGRARGKDVVLVDTAGRLPTQL
;
A
#
# COMPACT_ATOMS: atom_id res chain seq x y z
N MET A 1 55.19 -22.62 23.43
CA MET A 1 55.33 -23.85 22.62
C MET A 1 54.05 -23.99 21.82
N PHE A 2 53.94 -23.87 20.50
CA PHE A 2 54.86 -23.90 19.36
C PHE A 2 54.38 -22.90 18.30
N SER A 3 55.30 -22.41 17.47
CA SER A 3 55.09 -21.54 16.30
C SER A 3 55.69 -22.22 15.09
N PHE A 4 54.93 -22.49 14.01
CA PHE A 4 55.41 -22.85 12.65
C PHE A 4 54.17 -22.79 11.71
N PHE A 5 54.14 -22.36 10.46
CA PHE A 5 55.07 -21.68 9.54
C PHE A 5 54.23 -21.15 8.34
N LYS A 6 54.85 -20.27 7.54
CA LYS A 6 54.29 -19.48 6.43
C LYS A 6 54.48 -20.18 5.06
N LYS A 7 53.81 -19.63 4.01
CA LYS A 7 54.11 -19.68 2.54
C LYS A 7 53.56 -20.92 1.77
N LYS A 8 53.15 -20.88 0.49
CA LYS A 8 53.27 -19.91 -0.64
C LYS A 8 52.32 -20.34 -1.79
N SER A 9 51.83 -19.38 -2.59
CA SER A 9 51.14 -19.59 -3.88
C SER A 9 52.07 -20.05 -5.01
N PRO A 10 51.51 -20.65 -6.08
CA PRO A 10 52.06 -20.50 -7.43
C PRO A 10 51.03 -20.02 -8.47
N SER A 11 51.54 -19.33 -9.49
CA SER A 11 50.96 -18.90 -10.77
C SER A 11 52.12 -18.91 -11.79
N PRO A 12 51.96 -18.85 -13.13
CA PRO A 12 50.90 -19.28 -14.07
C PRO A 12 51.46 -20.23 -15.18
N ALA A 13 50.62 -20.73 -16.10
CA ALA A 13 51.06 -21.20 -17.42
C ALA A 13 49.92 -21.08 -18.47
N GLU A 14 50.18 -20.35 -19.57
CA GLU A 14 49.47 -20.42 -20.86
C GLU A 14 50.05 -21.58 -21.71
N PRO A 15 49.41 -22.02 -22.84
CA PRO A 15 49.59 -21.31 -24.13
C PRO A 15 48.41 -21.34 -25.14
N SER A 16 48.35 -20.25 -25.94
CA SER A 16 48.06 -20.12 -27.40
C SER A 16 46.92 -20.88 -28.11
N SER A 17 46.04 -20.17 -28.83
CA SER A 17 46.20 -19.87 -30.28
C SER A 17 44.89 -19.36 -30.93
N THR A 18 45.03 -18.31 -31.75
CA THR A 18 44.06 -17.65 -32.64
C THR A 18 43.71 -18.52 -33.87
N PRO A 19 42.63 -18.25 -34.64
CA PRO A 19 42.68 -17.19 -35.66
C PRO A 19 41.39 -16.38 -35.86
N ALA A 20 41.55 -15.16 -36.40
CA ALA A 20 40.52 -14.36 -37.07
C ALA A 20 40.32 -14.85 -38.54
N PRO A 21 39.28 -14.38 -39.26
CA PRO A 21 39.50 -13.20 -40.10
C PRO A 21 38.31 -12.21 -40.27
N ASP A 22 38.68 -10.97 -40.62
CA ASP A 22 38.09 -9.93 -41.49
C ASP A 22 36.66 -10.10 -42.05
N ALA A 23 35.74 -9.14 -42.20
CA ALA A 23 35.68 -7.68 -42.46
C ALA A 23 34.87 -7.43 -43.76
N ALA A 24 34.10 -6.31 -43.79
CA ALA A 24 33.31 -5.72 -44.89
C ALA A 24 31.98 -6.44 -45.24
N SER A 25 30.86 -5.79 -45.58
CA SER A 25 30.58 -4.47 -46.18
C SER A 25 29.10 -4.05 -45.95
N ALA A 26 28.81 -2.77 -46.17
CA ALA A 26 27.53 -2.08 -45.92
C ALA A 26 26.59 -2.04 -47.19
N PRO A 27 25.40 -1.35 -47.17
CA PRO A 27 24.14 -1.64 -47.92
C PRO A 27 24.11 -0.98 -49.33
N PRO A 28 22.99 -0.68 -50.06
CA PRO A 28 21.52 -0.79 -49.83
C PRO A 28 20.68 -1.30 -51.05
N THR A 29 19.34 -1.37 -50.98
CA THR A 29 18.40 -0.77 -51.98
C THR A 29 16.90 -1.03 -51.72
N ASP A 30 16.10 -0.02 -52.06
CA ASP A 30 14.64 0.07 -52.16
C ASP A 30 13.97 -0.95 -53.10
N ALA A 31 12.68 -1.25 -52.87
CA ALA A 31 11.61 -1.11 -53.88
C ALA A 31 10.23 -1.59 -53.37
N ALA A 32 9.26 -0.67 -53.32
CA ALA A 32 7.85 -0.92 -53.69
C ALA A 32 7.71 -0.63 -55.21
N PRO A 33 6.64 -1.03 -55.97
CA PRO A 33 5.24 -0.67 -55.68
C PRO A 33 4.10 -1.60 -56.23
N ALA A 34 2.87 -1.16 -55.92
CA ALA A 34 1.59 -1.30 -56.67
C ALA A 34 0.91 -2.69 -56.75
N ALA A 35 -0.40 -2.84 -56.96
CA ALA A 35 -1.64 -2.08 -56.76
C ALA A 35 -2.75 -3.00 -57.31
N ASP A 36 -3.93 -3.09 -56.68
CA ASP A 36 -5.19 -3.20 -57.43
C ASP A 36 -6.41 -2.88 -56.56
N ALA A 37 -7.31 -2.10 -57.15
CA ALA A 37 -8.66 -1.77 -56.66
C ALA A 37 -9.68 -2.46 -57.60
N PRO A 38 -11.01 -2.52 -57.31
CA PRO A 38 -11.86 -1.33 -57.51
C PRO A 38 -13.12 -1.17 -56.62
N LYS A 39 -13.52 0.12 -56.45
CA LYS A 39 -14.85 0.79 -56.61
C LYS A 39 -16.10 0.16 -55.96
N GLY A 40 -17.05 0.87 -55.35
CA GLY A 40 -17.46 2.29 -55.22
C GLY A 40 -18.74 2.29 -54.32
N GLY A 41 -19.41 3.36 -53.90
CA GLY A 41 -19.36 4.80 -54.11
C GLY A 41 -20.49 5.50 -53.29
N GLY A 42 -20.37 6.82 -53.10
CA GLY A 42 -21.41 7.81 -52.74
C GLY A 42 -22.08 7.68 -51.35
N ALA A 43 -21.82 8.50 -50.32
CA ALA A 43 -21.87 9.96 -50.17
C ALA A 43 -23.28 10.60 -50.34
N LEU A 44 -23.77 11.15 -49.21
CA LEU A 44 -24.63 12.34 -49.09
C LEU A 44 -26.16 12.18 -49.32
N GLY A 45 -26.84 11.63 -48.31
CA GLY A 45 -28.32 11.57 -48.22
C GLY A 45 -28.95 12.61 -47.28
N TRP A 46 -28.43 13.85 -47.23
CA TRP A 46 -28.94 14.92 -46.34
C TRP A 46 -29.44 16.14 -47.11
N LEU A 47 -30.15 16.00 -48.24
CA LEU A 47 -30.78 17.17 -48.86
C LEU A 47 -31.98 16.84 -49.77
N ARG A 48 -33.13 16.47 -49.20
CA ARG A 48 -34.41 16.85 -49.82
C ARG A 48 -35.57 16.97 -48.84
N LYS A 49 -35.79 18.23 -48.50
CA LYS A 49 -36.97 18.93 -48.02
C LYS A 49 -38.32 18.33 -48.49
N SER A 50 -39.21 18.16 -47.51
CA SER A 50 -40.61 18.67 -47.44
C SER A 50 -41.38 18.86 -48.75
N LEU A 51 -42.57 18.23 -48.76
CA LEU A 51 -43.83 18.44 -49.53
C LEU A 51 -44.44 17.01 -49.62
N GLY A 52 -45.46 16.59 -48.88
CA GLY A 52 -46.75 17.20 -48.63
C GLY A 52 -47.81 16.24 -49.19
N SER A 53 -48.61 15.61 -48.33
CA SER A 53 -49.90 15.00 -48.69
C SER A 53 -50.60 14.49 -47.44
N GLN A 54 -51.65 15.22 -47.05
CA GLN A 54 -52.67 14.81 -46.09
C GLN A 54 -53.57 13.75 -46.72
N ASP A 55 -54.09 12.81 -45.93
CA ASP A 55 -55.40 12.23 -46.20
C ASP A 55 -56.09 11.72 -44.92
N ALA A 56 -57.31 12.26 -44.76
CA ALA A 56 -58.57 11.74 -44.23
C ALA A 56 -58.69 11.12 -42.80
N ALA A 57 -59.73 11.61 -42.13
CA ALA A 57 -60.11 11.43 -40.74
C ALA A 57 -61.06 10.24 -40.44
N ALA A 58 -61.08 9.81 -39.17
CA ALA A 58 -62.18 9.10 -38.50
C ALA A 58 -62.05 9.29 -36.95
N PRO A 59 -63.10 9.11 -36.11
CA PRO A 59 -63.60 10.13 -35.18
C PRO A 59 -63.02 10.09 -33.75
N GLN A 60 -62.97 11.26 -33.11
CA GLN A 60 -62.51 11.47 -31.74
C GLN A 60 -63.53 11.00 -30.69
N ALA A 61 -63.09 10.14 -29.78
CA ALA A 61 -63.72 9.91 -28.47
C ALA A 61 -62.90 10.67 -27.41
N GLN A 62 -63.55 11.53 -26.62
CA GLN A 62 -62.93 12.17 -25.45
C GLN A 62 -63.02 11.24 -24.23
N PRO A 63 -61.93 10.99 -23.50
CA PRO A 63 -61.99 10.62 -22.10
C PRO A 63 -61.50 11.76 -21.19
N ALA A 64 -62.10 11.74 -19.99
CA ALA A 64 -61.95 12.63 -18.84
C ALA A 64 -60.49 12.86 -18.36
N PRO A 65 -60.21 13.95 -17.62
CA PRO A 65 -58.86 14.30 -17.19
C PRO A 65 -58.25 13.23 -16.28
N GLU A 66 -57.15 12.65 -16.74
CA GLU A 66 -56.37 11.66 -16.01
C GLU A 66 -55.55 12.35 -14.90
N LEU A 67 -55.71 11.83 -13.68
CA LEU A 67 -55.03 12.27 -12.47
C LEU A 67 -53.51 12.15 -12.64
N ALA A 68 -52.78 13.22 -12.33
CA ALA A 68 -51.33 13.23 -12.34
C ALA A 68 -50.75 12.12 -11.42
N PRO A 69 -49.72 11.37 -11.87
CA PRO A 69 -49.08 10.36 -11.03
C PRO A 69 -48.38 11.01 -9.83
N PRO A 70 -48.31 10.34 -8.66
CA PRO A 70 -47.68 10.91 -7.48
C PRO A 70 -46.18 11.10 -7.74
N ALA A 71 -45.70 12.30 -7.41
CA ALA A 71 -44.28 12.63 -7.41
C ALA A 71 -43.50 11.58 -6.61
N VAL A 72 -42.59 10.88 -7.29
CA VAL A 72 -41.63 9.98 -6.65
C VAL A 72 -40.73 10.86 -5.79
N ALA A 73 -40.90 10.75 -4.47
CA ALA A 73 -40.04 11.42 -3.51
C ALA A 73 -38.59 10.98 -3.75
N GLU A 74 -37.72 11.94 -4.05
CA GLU A 74 -36.28 11.73 -4.09
C GLU A 74 -35.82 11.16 -2.73
N PRO A 75 -34.98 10.11 -2.71
CA PRO A 75 -34.47 9.58 -1.45
C PRO A 75 -33.55 10.63 -0.83
N THR A 76 -34.03 11.24 0.25
CA THR A 76 -33.21 12.05 1.16
C THR A 76 -31.92 11.30 1.48
N PRO A 77 -30.74 11.93 1.34
CA PRO A 77 -29.49 11.29 1.69
C PRO A 77 -29.55 10.89 3.17
N LYS A 78 -29.45 9.58 3.43
CA LYS A 78 -29.20 9.06 4.77
C LYS A 78 -28.04 9.86 5.36
N PRO A 79 -28.15 10.41 6.59
CA PRO A 79 -27.00 11.03 7.21
C PRO A 79 -25.88 10.01 7.22
N GLU A 80 -24.77 10.33 6.56
CA GLU A 80 -23.54 9.55 6.63
C GLU A 80 -23.25 9.37 8.12
N GLY A 81 -23.39 8.14 8.61
CA GLY A 81 -23.19 7.82 10.02
C GLY A 81 -21.86 8.44 10.44
N ALA A 82 -21.90 9.26 11.50
CA ALA A 82 -20.75 9.99 12.01
C ALA A 82 -19.51 9.07 11.98
N ARG A 83 -18.51 9.45 11.16
CA ARG A 83 -17.27 8.67 11.03
C ARG A 83 -16.77 8.43 12.45
N GLN A 84 -16.74 7.16 12.86
CA GLN A 84 -16.24 6.78 14.17
C GLN A 84 -14.89 7.47 14.38
N GLY A 85 -14.73 8.15 15.52
CA GLY A 85 -13.48 8.83 15.87
C GLY A 85 -12.30 7.86 15.77
N TRP A 86 -11.11 8.38 15.45
CA TRP A 86 -9.90 7.55 15.30
C TRP A 86 -9.67 6.62 16.51
N MET A 87 -9.90 7.12 17.72
CA MET A 87 -9.78 6.35 18.97
C MET A 87 -10.76 5.19 19.05
N GLU A 88 -12.01 5.36 18.59
CA GLU A 88 -13.00 4.29 18.58
C GLU A 88 -12.67 3.20 17.57
N ARG A 89 -12.12 3.58 16.41
CA ARG A 89 -11.60 2.61 15.43
C ARG A 89 -10.43 1.81 15.99
N LEU A 90 -9.51 2.47 16.72
CA LEU A 90 -8.39 1.80 17.39
C LEU A 90 -8.88 0.83 18.47
N LYS A 91 -9.77 1.27 19.38
CA LYS A 91 -10.37 0.41 20.40
C LYS A 91 -11.09 -0.80 19.79
N SER A 92 -11.85 -0.58 18.72
CA SER A 92 -12.55 -1.66 18.02
C SER A 92 -11.59 -2.67 17.42
N GLY A 93 -10.52 -2.21 16.75
CA GLY A 93 -9.48 -3.06 16.16
C GLY A 93 -8.72 -3.89 17.19
N LEU A 94 -8.48 -3.34 18.38
CA LEU A 94 -7.77 -4.01 19.48
C LEU A 94 -8.69 -4.77 20.44
N ARG A 95 -10.01 -4.78 20.22
CA ARG A 95 -10.99 -5.31 21.18
C ARG A 95 -10.69 -6.75 21.60
N LYS A 96 -10.34 -7.62 20.64
CA LYS A 96 -10.04 -9.04 20.92
C LYS A 96 -8.84 -9.17 21.86
N THR A 97 -7.72 -8.56 21.51
CA THR A 97 -6.48 -8.56 22.29
C THR A 97 -6.66 -7.89 23.66
N GLY A 98 -7.33 -6.73 23.70
CA GLY A 98 -7.59 -6.02 24.95
C GLY A 98 -8.49 -6.81 25.89
N SER A 99 -9.48 -7.53 25.36
CA SER A 99 -10.39 -8.34 26.18
C SER A 99 -9.71 -9.55 26.83
N SER A 100 -8.83 -10.27 26.12
CA SER A 100 -8.15 -11.45 26.66
C SER A 100 -7.19 -11.11 27.81
N ILE A 101 -6.56 -9.94 27.77
CA ILE A 101 -5.70 -9.46 28.86
C ILE A 101 -6.55 -8.89 30.01
N ALA A 102 -7.64 -8.17 29.70
CA ALA A 102 -8.47 -7.53 30.72
C ALA A 102 -9.20 -8.54 31.62
N THR A 103 -9.56 -9.73 31.11
CA THR A 103 -10.28 -10.77 31.87
C THR A 103 -9.49 -11.29 33.06
N VAL A 104 -8.15 -11.29 32.99
CA VAL A 104 -7.25 -11.71 34.08
C VAL A 104 -7.48 -10.89 35.36
N PHE A 105 -8.00 -9.66 35.25
CA PHE A 105 -8.20 -8.75 36.38
C PHE A 105 -9.62 -8.78 36.97
N THR A 106 -10.51 -9.68 36.52
CA THR A 106 -11.96 -9.62 36.87
C THR A 106 -12.39 -10.48 38.06
N GLY A 107 -11.49 -11.21 38.72
CA GLY A 107 -11.86 -12.06 39.87
C GLY A 107 -10.71 -12.59 40.72
N THR A 108 -9.47 -12.17 40.45
CA THR A 108 -8.27 -12.79 41.03
C THR A 108 -7.64 -11.88 42.08
N GLN A 109 -7.29 -12.42 43.25
CA GLN A 109 -6.43 -11.71 44.21
C GLN A 109 -5.04 -11.52 43.62
N ILE A 110 -4.31 -10.49 44.07
CA ILE A 110 -2.93 -10.26 43.63
C ILE A 110 -2.02 -11.30 44.29
N ASN A 111 -1.83 -12.43 43.60
CA ASN A 111 -1.00 -13.55 44.02
C ASN A 111 -0.19 -14.08 42.83
N ASP A 112 0.60 -15.13 43.03
CA ASP A 112 1.43 -15.71 41.97
C ASP A 112 0.60 -16.25 40.80
N ALA A 113 -0.59 -16.81 41.06
CA ALA A 113 -1.50 -17.29 40.02
C ALA A 113 -1.97 -16.18 39.07
N LEU A 114 -2.23 -14.96 39.57
CA LEU A 114 -2.54 -13.81 38.72
C LEU A 114 -1.41 -13.52 37.71
N TYR A 115 -0.16 -13.63 38.14
CA TYR A 115 0.99 -13.35 37.25
C TYR A 115 1.19 -14.46 36.22
N GLU A 116 0.91 -15.71 36.57
CA GLU A 116 0.93 -16.84 35.64
C GLU A 116 -0.18 -16.69 34.58
N GLU A 117 -1.41 -16.38 34.99
CA GLU A 117 -2.52 -16.12 34.06
C GLU A 117 -2.23 -14.92 33.13
N LEU A 118 -1.59 -13.87 33.67
CA LEU A 118 -1.18 -12.73 32.88
C LEU A 118 -0.06 -13.08 31.88
N GLU A 119 0.90 -13.94 32.27
CA GLU A 119 1.93 -14.46 31.37
C GLU A 119 1.29 -15.17 30.18
N ASP A 120 0.38 -16.10 30.44
CA ASP A 120 -0.34 -16.86 29.42
C ASP A 120 -1.14 -15.92 28.50
N ALA A 121 -1.86 -14.94 29.06
CA ALA A 121 -2.63 -13.98 28.29
C ALA A 121 -1.74 -13.12 27.37
N LEU A 122 -0.57 -12.70 27.84
CA LEU A 122 0.39 -11.91 27.05
C LEU A 122 1.04 -12.74 25.94
N LEU A 123 1.35 -14.02 26.22
CA LEU A 123 1.88 -14.94 25.22
C LEU A 123 0.86 -15.27 24.14
N MET A 124 -0.40 -15.51 24.51
CA MET A 124 -1.51 -15.69 23.56
C MET A 124 -1.82 -14.43 22.74
N ALA A 125 -1.41 -13.26 23.23
CA ALA A 125 -1.50 -11.98 22.53
C ALA A 125 -0.25 -11.67 21.67
N ASP A 126 0.62 -12.66 21.40
CA ASP A 126 1.83 -12.53 20.59
C ASP A 126 2.89 -11.55 21.14
N THR A 127 2.92 -11.31 22.45
CA THR A 127 3.94 -10.43 23.08
C THR A 127 5.36 -11.04 22.97
N GLY A 128 5.45 -12.37 23.00
CA GLY A 128 6.71 -13.12 22.96
C GLY A 128 7.41 -13.22 24.32
N VAL A 129 8.09 -14.35 24.56
CA VAL A 129 8.61 -14.75 25.88
C VAL A 129 9.48 -13.68 26.55
N LYS A 130 10.45 -13.11 25.83
CA LYS A 130 11.38 -12.12 26.40
C LYS A 130 10.68 -10.84 26.84
N ALA A 131 9.75 -10.34 26.02
CA ALA A 131 9.01 -9.13 26.33
C ALA A 131 8.02 -9.35 27.47
N THR A 132 7.34 -10.51 27.49
CA THR A 132 6.46 -10.90 28.59
C THR A 132 7.22 -10.98 29.91
N GLN A 133 8.36 -11.68 29.96
CA GLN A 133 9.18 -11.80 31.18
C GLN A 133 9.66 -10.43 31.68
N HIS A 134 10.09 -9.56 30.76
CA HIS A 134 10.48 -8.19 31.10
C HIS A 134 9.32 -7.39 31.70
N LEU A 135 8.15 -7.44 31.06
CA LEU A 135 6.94 -6.75 31.52
C LEU A 135 6.46 -7.25 32.88
N LEU A 136 6.44 -8.56 33.11
CA LEU A 136 6.03 -9.13 34.40
C LEU A 136 7.00 -8.77 35.52
N GLY A 137 8.31 -8.78 35.25
CA GLY A 137 9.33 -8.33 36.19
C GLY A 137 9.15 -6.86 36.59
N ASP A 138 8.94 -5.98 35.60
CA ASP A 138 8.69 -4.55 35.85
C ASP A 138 7.36 -4.32 36.58
N LEU A 139 6.30 -5.03 36.19
CA LEU A 139 5.00 -4.94 36.84
C LEU A 139 5.07 -5.36 38.32
N LYS A 140 5.70 -6.50 38.64
CA LYS A 140 5.87 -6.96 40.03
C LYS A 140 6.59 -5.91 40.88
N ARG A 141 7.62 -5.27 40.32
CA ARG A 141 8.33 -4.18 40.98
C ARG A 141 7.42 -2.99 41.25
N ARG A 142 6.69 -2.51 40.22
CA ARG A 142 5.75 -1.37 40.34
C ARG A 142 4.62 -1.64 41.34
N VAL A 143 4.04 -2.84 41.33
CA VAL A 143 2.99 -3.25 42.27
C VAL A 143 3.50 -3.21 43.71
N LYS A 144 4.72 -3.70 43.95
CA LYS A 144 5.37 -3.65 45.28
C LYS A 144 5.66 -2.22 45.72
N GLU A 145 6.18 -1.37 44.84
CA GLU A 145 6.50 0.04 45.12
C GLU A 145 5.22 0.86 45.42
N ALA A 146 4.17 0.68 44.63
CA ALA A 146 2.88 1.34 44.79
C ALA A 146 2.03 0.74 45.92
N LYS A 147 2.43 -0.40 46.49
CA LYS A 147 1.64 -1.20 47.44
C LYS A 147 0.21 -1.45 46.95
N ALA A 148 0.07 -1.71 45.65
CA ALA A 148 -1.23 -1.89 45.03
C ALA A 148 -1.88 -3.19 45.53
N THR A 149 -3.10 -3.08 46.06
CA THR A 149 -3.87 -4.22 46.60
C THR A 149 -5.12 -4.54 45.78
N ASP A 150 -5.46 -3.68 44.81
CA ASP A 150 -6.65 -3.80 43.96
C ASP A 150 -6.25 -4.19 42.52
N PRO A 151 -6.88 -5.22 41.91
CA PRO A 151 -6.63 -5.60 40.51
C PRO A 151 -6.76 -4.45 39.49
N ALA A 152 -7.65 -3.48 39.71
CA ALA A 152 -7.77 -2.35 38.80
C ALA A 152 -6.51 -1.45 38.82
N ALA A 153 -5.88 -1.28 40.00
CA ALA A 153 -4.61 -0.57 40.12
C ALA A 153 -3.47 -1.34 39.43
N VAL A 154 -3.41 -2.67 39.56
CA VAL A 154 -2.41 -3.50 38.84
C VAL A 154 -2.57 -3.38 37.33
N LYS A 155 -3.81 -3.37 36.83
CA LYS A 155 -4.09 -3.17 35.41
C LYS A 155 -3.61 -1.80 34.91
N ALA A 156 -3.78 -0.75 35.70
CA ALA A 156 -3.25 0.57 35.37
C ALA A 156 -1.71 0.57 35.31
N LEU A 157 -1.05 -0.07 36.29
CA LEU A 157 0.40 -0.21 36.32
C LEU A 157 0.94 -1.03 35.13
N LEU A 158 0.19 -2.03 34.66
CA LEU A 158 0.53 -2.78 33.44
C LEU A 158 0.46 -1.88 32.20
N ALA A 159 -0.57 -1.02 32.11
CA ALA A 159 -0.69 -0.06 31.02
C ALA A 159 0.49 0.92 31.02
N ASP A 160 0.91 1.41 32.19
CA ASP A 160 2.08 2.27 32.33
C ASP A 160 3.38 1.56 31.93
N ALA A 161 3.56 0.30 32.37
CA ALA A 161 4.73 -0.51 32.01
C ALA A 161 4.81 -0.74 30.49
N LEU A 162 3.69 -1.05 29.85
CA LEU A 162 3.60 -1.16 28.39
C LEU A 162 3.91 0.16 27.68
N ALA A 163 3.36 1.27 28.16
CA ALA A 163 3.59 2.60 27.59
C ALA A 163 5.06 3.00 27.69
N ASP A 164 5.69 2.78 28.85
CA ASP A 164 7.11 3.09 29.06
C ASP A 164 8.02 2.17 28.22
N LEU A 165 7.66 0.90 28.03
CA LEU A 165 8.40 -0.03 27.17
C LEU A 165 8.38 0.43 25.70
N LEU A 166 7.25 0.97 25.24
CA LEU A 166 7.08 1.43 23.85
C LEU A 166 7.63 2.84 23.60
N ARG A 167 7.69 3.70 24.62
CA ARG A 167 8.06 5.12 24.49
C ARG A 167 9.38 5.37 23.75
N PRO A 168 10.47 4.61 23.96
CA PRO A 168 11.72 4.82 23.21
C PRO A 168 11.61 4.56 21.69
N LEU A 169 10.58 3.83 21.27
CA LEU A 169 10.31 3.49 19.87
C LEU A 169 9.40 4.53 19.19
N GLU A 170 8.78 5.43 19.96
CA GLU A 170 7.93 6.50 19.45
C GLU A 170 8.79 7.56 18.76
N LYS A 171 8.84 7.50 17.42
CA LYS A 171 9.54 8.49 16.59
C LYS A 171 8.64 8.93 15.43
N PRO A 172 8.43 10.23 15.23
CA PRO A 172 7.65 10.72 14.10
C PRO A 172 8.41 10.49 12.79
N LEU A 173 7.66 10.31 11.70
CA LEU A 173 8.22 10.34 10.36
C LEU A 173 8.56 11.79 10.00
N VAL A 174 9.84 12.07 9.76
CA VAL A 174 10.32 13.39 9.35
C VAL A 174 10.24 13.51 7.83
N ILE A 175 9.53 14.51 7.34
CA ILE A 175 9.45 14.87 5.92
C ILE A 175 10.13 16.23 5.72
N GLY A 176 10.93 16.36 4.67
CA GLY A 176 11.58 17.62 4.28
C GLY A 176 13.02 17.80 4.73
N GLU A 177 13.58 16.87 5.51
CA GLU A 177 15.03 16.84 5.80
C GLU A 177 15.86 16.64 4.51
N HIS A 178 15.28 15.92 3.55
CA HIS A 178 15.78 15.75 2.20
C HIS A 178 14.69 16.07 1.18
N SER A 179 15.08 16.60 0.02
CA SER A 179 14.17 16.92 -1.08
C SER A 179 14.51 16.13 -2.34
N PRO A 180 13.63 15.22 -2.81
CA PRO A 180 12.43 14.73 -2.10
C PRO A 180 12.82 13.84 -0.90
N THR A 181 11.91 13.69 0.06
CA THR A 181 12.01 12.62 1.06
C THR A 181 11.64 11.30 0.38
N VAL A 182 12.58 10.35 0.34
CA VAL A 182 12.38 9.05 -0.34
C VAL A 182 12.03 7.99 0.70
N ILE A 183 10.88 7.34 0.53
CA ILE A 183 10.39 6.28 1.41
C ILE A 183 10.22 5.00 0.60
N MET A 184 11.03 3.99 0.91
CA MET A 184 10.94 2.67 0.32
C MET A 184 10.13 1.74 1.24
N VAL A 185 9.07 1.14 0.70
CA VAL A 185 8.19 0.24 1.47
C VAL A 185 8.54 -1.21 1.13
N ALA A 186 9.20 -1.87 2.09
CA ALA A 186 9.61 -3.26 1.98
C ALA A 186 8.78 -4.20 2.89
N GLY A 187 8.85 -5.50 2.62
CA GLY A 187 8.12 -6.53 3.37
C GLY A 187 7.61 -7.66 2.48
N VAL A 188 7.14 -8.74 3.08
CA VAL A 188 6.70 -9.94 2.33
C VAL A 188 5.40 -9.71 1.55
N ASN A 189 5.11 -10.59 0.60
CA ASN A 189 3.82 -10.62 -0.09
C ASN A 189 2.67 -10.81 0.90
N GLY A 190 1.55 -10.14 0.69
CA GLY A 190 0.38 -10.21 1.58
C GLY A 190 0.45 -9.35 2.84
N ALA A 191 1.61 -8.78 3.21
CA ALA A 191 1.76 -7.92 4.39
C ALA A 191 1.09 -6.53 4.26
N GLY A 192 0.44 -6.24 3.13
CA GLY A 192 -0.30 -4.99 2.93
C GLY A 192 0.53 -3.78 2.49
N LYS A 193 1.70 -3.98 1.85
CA LYS A 193 2.58 -2.91 1.35
C LYS A 193 1.88 -1.90 0.45
N THR A 194 1.38 -2.34 -0.71
CA THR A 194 0.69 -1.48 -1.69
C THR A 194 -0.53 -0.76 -1.08
N THR A 195 -1.28 -1.44 -0.22
CA THR A 195 -2.40 -0.83 0.52
C THR A 195 -1.92 0.25 1.51
N SER A 196 -0.78 0.03 2.17
CA SER A 196 -0.18 0.99 3.10
C SER A 196 0.40 2.20 2.36
N ILE A 197 1.01 2.00 1.18
CA ILE A 197 1.44 3.09 0.29
C ILE A 197 0.24 3.95 -0.09
N GLY A 198 -0.88 3.35 -0.51
CA GLY A 198 -2.09 4.10 -0.86
C GLY A 198 -2.65 4.93 0.31
N LYS A 199 -2.66 4.37 1.53
CA LYS A 199 -3.06 5.08 2.76
C LYS A 199 -2.10 6.22 3.11
N LEU A 200 -0.79 5.97 3.04
CA LEU A 200 0.25 6.97 3.33
C LEU A 200 0.20 8.11 2.31
N THR A 201 -0.02 7.78 1.03
CA THR A 201 -0.22 8.76 -0.05
C THR A 201 -1.38 9.70 0.27
N LYS A 202 -2.55 9.15 0.62
CA LYS A 202 -3.72 9.95 1.01
C LYS A 202 -3.42 10.81 2.23
N HIS A 203 -2.77 10.23 3.25
CA HIS A 203 -2.42 10.94 4.47
C HIS A 203 -1.48 12.13 4.19
N LEU A 204 -0.43 11.94 3.39
CA LEU A 204 0.51 13.00 3.01
C LEU A 204 -0.16 14.07 2.14
N ALA A 205 -0.97 13.67 1.15
CA ALA A 205 -1.73 14.58 0.31
C ALA A 205 -2.73 15.43 1.12
N ASP A 206 -3.39 14.84 2.12
CA ASP A 206 -4.29 15.56 3.03
C ASP A 206 -3.57 16.61 3.89
N HIS A 207 -2.26 16.46 4.07
CA HIS A 207 -1.39 17.44 4.74
C HIS A 207 -0.70 18.39 3.75
N GLY A 208 -1.16 18.44 2.49
CA GLY A 208 -0.66 19.36 1.47
C GLY A 208 0.67 18.96 0.82
N MET A 209 1.16 17.75 1.07
CA MET A 209 2.43 17.29 0.49
C MET A 209 2.22 16.79 -0.95
N SER A 210 3.12 17.18 -1.84
CA SER A 210 3.18 16.66 -3.20
C SER A 210 3.91 15.31 -3.23
N VAL A 211 3.17 14.27 -3.63
CA VAL A 211 3.66 12.87 -3.62
C VAL A 211 3.86 12.36 -5.05
N LEU A 212 4.93 11.60 -5.26
CA LEU A 212 5.18 10.82 -6.47
C LEU A 212 5.33 9.34 -6.09
N LEU A 213 4.63 8.45 -6.80
CA LEU A 213 4.70 7.01 -6.58
C LEU A 213 5.69 6.35 -7.56
N ALA A 214 6.41 5.33 -7.11
CA ALA A 214 7.25 4.48 -7.93
C ALA A 214 6.77 3.03 -7.84
N ALA A 215 6.35 2.47 -8.97
CA ALA A 215 5.84 1.11 -9.08
C ALA A 215 6.98 0.08 -9.29
N ALA A 216 7.88 -0.03 -8.30
CA ALA A 216 9.06 -0.90 -8.40
C ALA A 216 8.78 -2.37 -7.98
N ASP A 217 7.54 -2.76 -7.63
CA ASP A 217 7.09 -4.16 -7.69
C ASP A 217 6.82 -4.55 -9.16
N THR A 218 7.90 -4.66 -9.95
CA THR A 218 7.81 -4.91 -11.40
C THR A 218 7.43 -6.35 -11.74
N PHE A 219 7.54 -7.27 -10.76
CA PHE A 219 7.18 -8.67 -10.94
C PHE A 219 5.65 -8.88 -10.97
N ARG A 220 4.90 -8.13 -10.16
CA ARG A 220 3.46 -8.33 -10.00
C ARG A 220 2.68 -7.28 -10.79
N ALA A 221 2.22 -7.64 -11.99
CA ALA A 221 1.36 -6.77 -12.81
C ALA A 221 0.15 -6.21 -12.03
N ALA A 222 -0.53 -7.06 -11.25
CA ALA A 222 -1.65 -6.64 -10.40
C ALA A 222 -1.25 -5.64 -9.31
N ALA A 223 -0.02 -5.68 -8.79
CA ALA A 223 0.46 -4.70 -7.81
C ALA A 223 0.63 -3.31 -8.45
N ARG A 224 1.19 -3.27 -9.68
CA ARG A 224 1.29 -2.03 -10.47
C ARG A 224 -0.09 -1.43 -10.77
N GLU A 225 -1.03 -2.26 -11.23
CA GLU A 225 -2.41 -1.82 -11.50
C GLU A 225 -3.09 -1.28 -10.23
N GLN A 226 -2.98 -2.01 -9.12
CA GLN A 226 -3.51 -1.58 -7.84
C GLN A 226 -2.90 -0.24 -7.38
N LEU A 227 -1.59 -0.07 -7.52
CA LEU A 227 -0.92 1.19 -7.19
C LEU A 227 -1.36 2.33 -8.12
N GLY A 228 -1.60 2.05 -9.40
CA GLY A 228 -2.18 2.99 -10.36
C GLY A 228 -3.58 3.46 -9.97
N VAL A 229 -4.45 2.56 -9.49
CA VAL A 229 -5.77 2.92 -8.95
C VAL A 229 -5.64 3.87 -7.75
N TRP A 230 -4.68 3.62 -6.85
CA TRP A 230 -4.39 4.53 -5.74
C TRP A 230 -3.84 5.88 -6.21
N ALA A 231 -3.01 5.89 -7.23
CA ALA A 231 -2.47 7.10 -7.84
C ALA A 231 -3.62 7.99 -8.36
N THR A 232 -4.49 7.41 -9.19
CA THR A 232 -5.68 8.09 -9.73
C THR A 232 -6.62 8.56 -8.62
N ARG A 233 -6.89 7.71 -7.61
CA ARG A 233 -7.78 8.05 -6.49
C ARG A 233 -7.27 9.24 -5.67
N ASN A 234 -5.95 9.37 -5.53
CA ASN A 234 -5.32 10.45 -4.77
C ASN A 234 -4.87 11.61 -5.65
N THR A 235 -5.12 11.57 -6.97
CA THR A 235 -4.65 12.56 -7.95
C THR A 235 -3.13 12.78 -7.87
N VAL A 236 -2.36 11.69 -7.67
CA VAL A 236 -0.89 11.73 -7.64
C VAL A 236 -0.30 11.05 -8.86
N GLU A 237 0.91 11.47 -9.22
CA GLU A 237 1.64 10.88 -10.34
C GLU A 237 2.30 9.55 -9.94
N ILE A 238 2.51 8.68 -10.92
CA ILE A 238 3.17 7.39 -10.76
C ILE A 238 4.20 7.18 -11.86
N VAL A 239 5.38 6.69 -11.49
CA VAL A 239 6.41 6.21 -12.40
C VAL A 239 6.36 4.69 -12.42
N SER A 240 6.25 4.12 -13.62
CA SER A 240 6.20 2.67 -13.83
C SER A 240 6.85 2.31 -15.16
N GLN A 241 7.47 1.14 -15.21
CA GLN A 241 7.94 0.51 -16.45
C GLN A 241 7.38 -0.91 -16.54
N GLU A 242 7.02 -1.38 -17.74
CA GLU A 242 6.61 -2.77 -17.94
C GLU A 242 7.82 -3.69 -18.06
N GLY A 243 7.92 -4.70 -17.19
CA GLY A 243 9.04 -5.64 -17.20
C GLY A 243 10.41 -5.00 -16.89
N GLY A 244 10.42 -3.76 -16.39
CA GLY A 244 11.64 -3.02 -16.08
C GLY A 244 12.35 -3.52 -14.82
N ASP A 245 13.63 -3.19 -14.71
CA ASP A 245 14.42 -3.37 -13.50
C ASP A 245 13.85 -2.48 -12.37
N PRO A 246 13.49 -3.04 -11.19
CA PRO A 246 13.04 -2.26 -10.04
C PRO A 246 13.96 -1.09 -9.66
N ALA A 247 15.28 -1.26 -9.81
CA ALA A 247 16.23 -0.20 -9.51
C ALA A 247 16.13 0.95 -10.53
N ALA A 248 15.98 0.64 -11.82
CA ALA A 248 15.71 1.64 -12.85
C ALA A 248 14.41 2.43 -12.58
N VAL A 249 13.30 1.75 -12.25
CA VAL A 249 12.02 2.42 -11.90
C VAL A 249 12.19 3.36 -10.70
N SER A 250 12.93 2.92 -9.68
CA SER A 250 13.20 3.72 -8.49
C SER A 250 14.09 4.93 -8.80
N PHE A 251 15.12 4.74 -9.62
CA PHE A 251 16.03 5.80 -10.06
C PHE A 251 15.28 6.88 -10.84
N ASP A 252 14.45 6.48 -11.81
CA ASP A 252 13.64 7.41 -12.60
C ASP A 252 12.65 8.19 -11.73
N ALA A 253 12.02 7.52 -10.77
CA ALA A 253 11.09 8.17 -9.85
C ALA A 253 11.77 9.21 -8.96
N VAL A 254 12.94 8.90 -8.38
CA VAL A 254 13.68 9.85 -7.56
C VAL A 254 14.18 11.03 -8.41
N SER A 255 14.66 10.76 -9.63
CA SER A 255 15.11 11.79 -10.57
C SER A 255 13.96 12.71 -10.99
N ALA A 256 12.81 12.14 -11.34
CA ALA A 256 11.59 12.90 -11.64
C ALA A 256 11.08 13.68 -10.43
N GLY A 257 11.12 13.09 -9.24
CA GLY A 257 10.75 13.74 -7.98
C GLY A 257 11.60 14.99 -7.71
N ARG A 258 12.92 14.90 -7.88
CA ARG A 258 13.83 16.07 -7.79
C ARG A 258 13.50 17.12 -8.85
N ALA A 259 13.39 16.71 -10.12
CA ALA A 259 13.17 17.65 -11.23
C ALA A 259 11.83 18.38 -11.14
N ARG A 260 10.79 17.73 -10.59
CA ARG A 260 9.44 18.28 -10.40
C ARG A 260 9.23 18.95 -9.05
N GLY A 261 10.26 19.02 -8.20
CA GLY A 261 10.18 19.62 -6.86
C GLY A 261 9.14 18.93 -5.96
N LYS A 262 9.04 17.60 -6.00
CA LYS A 262 8.11 16.84 -5.15
C LYS A 262 8.60 16.79 -3.71
N ASP A 263 7.68 16.76 -2.76
CA ASP A 263 8.01 16.65 -1.33
C ASP A 263 8.41 15.22 -0.97
N VAL A 264 7.68 14.23 -1.50
CA VAL A 264 7.85 12.81 -1.15
C VAL A 264 7.84 11.91 -2.40
N VAL A 265 8.76 10.95 -2.43
CA VAL A 265 8.74 9.82 -3.37
C VAL A 265 8.49 8.54 -2.59
N LEU A 266 7.39 7.83 -2.88
CA LEU A 266 7.06 6.54 -2.28
C LEU A 266 7.37 5.40 -3.26
N VAL A 267 8.20 4.45 -2.85
CA VAL A 267 8.64 3.32 -3.68
C VAL A 267 8.00 2.02 -3.19
N ASP A 268 7.19 1.37 -4.02
CA ASP A 268 6.69 0.01 -3.77
C ASP A 268 7.72 -1.02 -4.22
N THR A 269 7.99 -2.03 -3.42
CA THR A 269 8.97 -3.08 -3.75
C THR A 269 8.32 -4.46 -3.82
N ALA A 270 8.94 -5.37 -4.58
CA ALA A 270 8.58 -6.78 -4.51
C ALA A 270 8.78 -7.34 -3.09
N GLY A 271 7.94 -8.30 -2.70
CA GLY A 271 7.96 -8.92 -1.36
C GLY A 271 8.29 -10.41 -1.34
N ARG A 272 9.10 -10.90 -2.28
CA ARG A 272 9.51 -12.31 -2.32
C ARG A 272 10.64 -12.56 -1.34
N LEU A 273 10.56 -13.65 -0.57
CA LEU A 273 11.71 -14.11 0.21
C LEU A 273 12.73 -14.76 -0.73
N PRO A 274 14.05 -14.53 -0.55
CA PRO A 274 15.10 -15.09 -1.41
C PRO A 274 15.06 -16.63 -1.54
N THR A 275 14.42 -17.32 -0.60
CA THR A 275 14.31 -18.78 -0.54
C THR A 275 13.18 -19.37 -1.40
N GLN A 276 12.45 -18.55 -2.16
CA GLN A 276 11.35 -18.97 -3.05
C GLN A 276 11.60 -18.60 -4.53
N LEU A 277 12.88 -18.53 -4.91
CA LEU A 277 13.31 -18.41 -6.31
C LEU A 277 13.29 -19.76 -7.02
#